data_AF-A0A642C5V7-F1
#
_entry.id   AF-A0A642C5V7-F1
#
_cell.length_a   1.000
_cell.length_b   1.000
_cell.length_c   1.000
_cell.angle_alpha   90.00
_cell.angle_beta   90.00
_cell.angle_gamma   90.00
#
_symmetry.space_group_name_H-M   'P 1'
#
loop_
_entity.id
_entity.type
_entity.pdbx_description
1 polymer ?
#
loop_
_entity_poly.entity_id
_entity_poly.type
_entity_poly.pdbx_seq_one_letter_code
_entity_poly.pdbx_strand_id
1 'polypeptide(L)'
;TKNPDYLKDAQSIAKECYNYFFTDFTTDTGESLKMLKQGNIWFTAVMLRGFIELYQLDQNKTFIDAFNQCLSYAWDNARDENGLFSTDLTGNNNNEKKWLLTQAAMVEMYSRLAAIQ
;
A
#
# COMPACT_ATOMS: atom_id res chain seq x y z
N THR A 1 -3.70 6.59 -26.80
CA THR A 1 -5.02 6.53 -27.47
C THR A 1 -5.92 7.71 -27.14
N LYS A 2 -5.78 8.38 -25.97
CA LYS A 2 -6.68 9.45 -25.48
C LYS A 2 -8.16 9.05 -25.45
N ASN A 3 -8.45 7.75 -25.53
CA ASN A 3 -9.80 7.24 -25.40
C ASN A 3 -10.19 7.31 -23.90
N PRO A 4 -11.24 8.07 -23.53
CA PRO A 4 -11.68 8.22 -22.15
C PRO A 4 -12.12 6.90 -21.50
N ASP A 5 -12.52 5.88 -22.28
CA ASP A 5 -12.96 4.60 -21.74
C ASP A 5 -11.87 3.91 -20.92
N TYR A 6 -10.61 3.97 -21.36
CA TYR A 6 -9.48 3.38 -20.62
C TYR A 6 -9.26 4.05 -19.27
N LEU A 7 -9.43 5.38 -19.19
CA LEU A 7 -9.30 6.11 -17.93
C LEU A 7 -10.45 5.74 -16.98
N LYS A 8 -11.68 5.66 -17.51
CA LYS A 8 -12.86 5.28 -16.74
C LYS A 8 -12.71 3.87 -16.17
N ASP A 9 -12.22 2.92 -16.96
CA ASP A 9 -11.95 1.56 -16.52
C ASP A 9 -10.87 1.54 -15.44
N ALA A 10 -9.77 2.28 -15.63
CA ALA A 10 -8.70 2.38 -14.64
C ALA A 10 -9.20 2.94 -13.29
N GLN A 11 -10.05 3.98 -13.33
CA GLN A 11 -10.66 4.56 -12.12
C GLN A 11 -11.60 3.58 -11.42
N SER A 12 -12.39 2.83 -12.20
CA SER A 12 -13.29 1.80 -11.66
C SER A 12 -12.50 0.68 -10.98
N ILE A 13 -11.47 0.16 -11.65
CA ILE A 13 -10.59 -0.88 -11.11
C ILE A 13 -9.88 -0.39 -9.85
N ALA A 14 -9.32 0.83 -9.87
CA ALA A 14 -8.64 1.42 -8.70
C ALA A 14 -9.58 1.52 -7.50
N LYS A 15 -10.82 1.95 -7.71
CA LYS A 15 -11.84 2.03 -6.66
C LYS A 15 -12.16 0.65 -6.07
N GLU A 16 -12.38 -0.36 -6.91
CA GLU A 16 -12.70 -1.71 -6.43
C GLU A 16 -11.49 -2.40 -5.78
N CYS A 17 -10.28 -2.19 -6.30
CA CYS A 17 -9.05 -2.61 -5.65
C CYS A 17 -8.91 -1.98 -4.26
N TYR A 18 -9.19 -0.68 -4.12
CA TYR A 18 -9.15 -0.01 -2.83
C TYR A 18 -10.18 -0.60 -1.85
N ASN A 19 -11.42 -0.79 -2.29
CA ASN A 19 -12.48 -1.38 -1.46
C ASN A 19 -12.16 -2.82 -1.03
N TYR A 20 -11.53 -3.60 -1.91
CA TYR A 20 -11.26 -5.01 -1.66
C TYR A 20 -9.96 -5.26 -0.90
N PHE A 21 -8.87 -4.57 -1.24
CA PHE A 21 -7.53 -4.85 -0.67
C PHE A 21 -7.19 -4.00 0.54
N PHE A 22 -7.99 -2.98 0.85
CA PHE A 22 -7.89 -2.24 2.11
C PHE A 22 -9.03 -2.64 3.05
N THR A 23 -8.78 -2.49 4.34
CA THR A 23 -9.75 -2.66 5.42
C THR A 23 -9.67 -1.49 6.37
N ASP A 24 -10.77 -1.20 7.05
CA ASP A 24 -10.73 -0.26 8.18
C ASP A 24 -9.88 -0.84 9.31
N PHE A 25 -9.02 -0.01 9.86
CA PHE A 25 -8.13 -0.32 10.97
C PHE A 25 -8.10 0.86 11.93
N THR A 26 -8.20 0.58 13.22
CA THR A 26 -8.06 1.59 14.27
C THR A 26 -6.77 1.31 15.02
N THR A 27 -5.90 2.31 15.10
CA THR A 27 -4.62 2.23 15.81
C THR A 27 -4.86 2.19 17.33
N ASP A 28 -3.82 1.84 18.09
CA ASP A 28 -3.89 1.85 19.56
C ASP A 28 -4.15 3.26 20.15
N THR A 29 -3.84 4.31 19.38
CA THR A 29 -4.12 5.71 19.75
C THR A 29 -5.56 6.14 19.41
N GLY A 30 -6.35 5.27 18.78
CA GLY A 30 -7.74 5.54 18.38
C GLY A 30 -7.88 6.19 17.00
N GLU A 31 -6.80 6.33 16.23
CA GLU A 31 -6.85 6.89 14.88
C GLU A 31 -7.34 5.83 13.89
N SER A 32 -8.27 6.21 13.00
CA SER A 32 -8.75 5.32 11.93
C SER A 32 -7.96 5.53 10.65
N LEU A 33 -7.46 4.44 10.07
CA LEU A 33 -6.79 4.42 8.78
C LEU A 33 -7.24 3.23 7.93
N LYS A 34 -6.85 3.24 6.66
CA LYS A 34 -7.08 2.14 5.73
C LYS A 34 -5.84 1.26 5.66
N MET A 35 -5.94 0.07 6.23
CA MET A 35 -4.84 -0.90 6.27
C MET A 35 -4.92 -1.83 5.07
N LEU A 36 -3.78 -2.10 4.43
CA LEU A 36 -3.69 -3.16 3.42
C LEU A 36 -3.95 -4.51 4.08
N LYS A 37 -4.84 -5.31 3.50
CA LYS A 37 -5.09 -6.68 3.95
C LYS A 37 -3.80 -7.49 3.91
N GLN A 38 -3.63 -8.35 4.91
CA GLN A 38 -2.50 -9.28 4.96
C GLN A 38 -2.48 -10.15 3.69
N GLY A 39 -1.33 -10.22 3.03
CA GLY A 39 -1.19 -10.93 1.77
C GLY A 39 0.24 -10.91 1.25
N ASN A 40 0.40 -11.17 -0.05
CA ASN A 40 1.70 -11.10 -0.70
C ASN A 40 2.07 -9.64 -0.99
N ILE A 41 3.06 -9.12 -0.25
CA ILE A 41 3.51 -7.72 -0.34
C ILE A 41 4.04 -7.35 -1.73
N TRP A 42 4.59 -8.31 -2.50
CA TRP A 42 5.01 -8.03 -3.87
C TRP A 42 3.82 -7.76 -4.80
N PHE A 43 2.72 -8.50 -4.66
CA PHE A 43 1.49 -8.19 -5.41
C PHE A 43 0.95 -6.80 -5.03
N THR A 44 1.04 -6.42 -3.77
CA THR A 44 0.70 -5.07 -3.31
C THR A 44 1.58 -4.00 -3.95
N ALA A 45 2.89 -4.21 -4.02
CA ALA A 45 3.81 -3.28 -4.67
C ALA A 45 3.53 -3.15 -6.18
N VAL A 46 3.22 -4.27 -6.85
CA VAL A 46 2.81 -4.26 -8.26
C VAL A 46 1.49 -3.51 -8.45
N MET A 47 0.53 -3.70 -7.54
CA MET A 47 -0.74 -2.98 -7.55
C MET A 47 -0.53 -1.46 -7.35
N LEU A 48 0.35 -1.04 -6.45
CA LEU A 48 0.68 0.37 -6.22
C LEU A 48 1.16 1.07 -7.51
N ARG A 49 1.90 0.38 -8.39
CA ARG A 49 2.32 0.96 -9.68
C ARG A 49 1.13 1.49 -10.46
N GLY A 50 0.04 0.73 -10.53
CA GLY A 50 -1.19 1.17 -11.22
C GLY A 50 -1.84 2.41 -10.59
N PHE A 51 -1.87 2.48 -9.26
CA PHE A 51 -2.37 3.66 -8.56
C PHE A 51 -1.52 4.91 -8.81
N ILE A 52 -0.19 4.77 -8.89
CA ILE A 52 0.72 5.87 -9.20
C ILE A 52 0.49 6.40 -10.62
N GLU A 53 0.40 5.50 -11.60
CA GLU A 53 0.13 5.89 -13.00
C GLU A 53 -1.24 6.58 -13.13
N LEU A 54 -2.26 6.10 -12.41
CA LEU A 54 -3.57 6.75 -12.39
C LEU A 54 -3.50 8.15 -11.76
N TYR A 55 -2.80 8.29 -10.62
CA TYR A 55 -2.63 9.57 -9.94
C TYR A 55 -1.96 10.63 -10.84
N GLN A 56 -0.97 10.24 -11.64
CA GLN A 56 -0.34 11.17 -12.59
C GLN A 56 -1.34 11.74 -13.61
N LEU A 57 -2.41 11.02 -13.92
CA LEU A 57 -3.44 11.44 -14.87
C LEU A 57 -4.58 12.23 -14.24
N ASP A 58 -5.11 11.79 -13.09
CA ASP A 58 -6.32 12.36 -12.49
C ASP A 58 -6.10 13.21 -11.23
N GLN A 59 -4.86 13.20 -10.69
CA GLN A 59 -4.45 13.93 -9.49
C GLN A 59 -5.27 13.60 -8.23
N ASN A 60 -5.97 12.46 -8.20
CA ASN A 60 -6.74 12.01 -7.04
C ASN A 60 -5.83 11.34 -6.01
N LYS A 61 -5.57 12.03 -4.89
CA LYS A 61 -4.67 11.55 -3.83
C LYS A 61 -5.23 10.44 -2.94
N THR A 62 -6.53 10.16 -2.98
CA THR A 62 -7.22 9.24 -2.05
C THR A 62 -6.46 7.92 -1.83
N PHE A 63 -6.04 7.27 -2.92
CA PHE A 63 -5.39 5.98 -2.84
C PHE A 63 -3.92 6.09 -2.42
N ILE A 64 -3.20 7.11 -2.93
CA ILE A 64 -1.81 7.37 -2.57
C ILE A 64 -1.69 7.70 -1.08
N ASP A 65 -2.60 8.51 -0.55
CA ASP A 65 -2.65 8.86 0.87
C ASP A 65 -2.94 7.63 1.74
N ALA A 66 -3.82 6.73 1.30
CA ALA A 66 -4.07 5.48 2.03
C ALA A 66 -2.83 4.56 2.07
N PHE A 67 -2.10 4.44 0.95
CA PHE A 67 -0.82 3.72 0.93
C PHE A 67 0.21 4.39 1.86
N ASN A 68 0.33 5.72 1.80
CA ASN A 68 1.26 6.48 2.65
C ASN A 68 0.94 6.29 4.14
N GLN A 69 -0.33 6.40 4.54
CA GLN A 69 -0.75 6.20 5.92
C GLN A 69 -0.48 4.77 6.39
N CYS A 70 -0.85 3.77 5.57
CA CYS A 70 -0.62 2.37 5.86
C CYS A 70 0.87 2.06 6.04
N LEU A 71 1.72 2.53 5.13
CA LEU A 71 3.16 2.26 5.19
C LEU A 71 3.87 3.07 6.26
N SER A 72 3.43 4.29 6.55
CA SER A 72 3.95 5.06 7.70
C SER A 72 3.66 4.32 9.01
N TYR A 73 2.43 3.80 9.17
CA TYR A 73 2.11 2.95 10.33
C TYR A 73 2.95 1.67 10.36
N ALA A 74 3.11 0.99 9.22
CA ALA A 74 3.89 -0.24 9.13
C ALA A 74 5.38 -0.03 9.45
N TRP A 75 5.93 1.14 9.14
CA TRP A 75 7.30 1.50 9.50
C TRP A 75 7.52 1.41 11.01
N ASP A 76 6.60 1.92 11.81
CA ASP A 76 6.76 1.95 13.26
C ASP A 76 6.35 0.63 13.94
N ASN A 77 5.44 -0.13 13.32
CA ASN A 77 4.77 -1.26 13.99
C ASN A 77 5.06 -2.65 13.40
N ALA A 78 5.45 -2.76 12.12
CA ALA A 78 5.54 -4.04 11.42
C ALA A 78 6.98 -4.53 11.14
N ARG A 79 7.99 -3.84 11.68
CA ARG A 79 9.40 -4.24 11.62
C ARG A 79 9.81 -5.02 12.86
N ASP A 80 10.69 -5.99 12.67
CA ASP A 80 11.38 -6.66 13.77
C ASP A 80 12.63 -5.88 14.23
N GLU A 81 13.35 -6.45 15.20
CA GLU A 81 14.59 -5.89 15.75
C GLU A 81 15.72 -5.71 14.72
N ASN A 82 15.66 -6.42 13.59
CA ASN A 82 16.61 -6.30 12.48
C ASN A 82 16.14 -5.29 11.42
N GLY A 83 14.98 -4.65 11.63
CA GLY A 83 14.37 -3.72 10.70
C GLY A 83 13.66 -4.38 9.51
N LEU A 84 13.39 -5.69 9.56
CA LEU A 84 12.75 -6.43 8.48
C LEU A 84 11.23 -6.51 8.67
N PHE A 85 10.49 -6.38 7.58
CA PHE A 85 9.03 -6.35 7.59
C PHE A 85 8.39 -7.73 7.58
N SER A 86 7.34 -7.89 8.38
CA SER A 86 6.36 -8.98 8.27
C SER A 86 5.37 -8.73 7.12
N THR A 87 4.60 -9.75 6.73
CA THR A 87 3.52 -9.58 5.73
C THR A 87 2.23 -9.01 6.32
N ASP A 88 2.10 -9.06 7.65
CA ASP A 88 1.06 -8.36 8.38
C ASP A 88 1.57 -6.94 8.73
N LEU A 89 1.02 -5.95 8.03
CA LEU A 89 1.41 -4.55 8.21
C LEU A 89 0.78 -3.90 9.45
N THR A 90 -0.10 -4.62 10.18
CA THR A 90 -0.62 -4.15 11.47
C THR A 90 0.40 -4.30 12.60
N GLY A 91 1.43 -5.14 12.44
CA GLY A 91 2.39 -5.47 13.48
C GLY A 91 1.93 -6.56 14.46
N ASN A 92 0.67 -7.02 14.36
CA ASN A 92 0.13 -8.02 15.29
C ASN A 92 0.73 -9.42 15.11
N ASN A 93 1.12 -9.77 13.89
CA ASN A 93 1.73 -11.07 13.59
C ASN A 93 3.15 -10.91 13.05
N ASN A 94 4.13 -11.31 13.87
CA ASN A 94 5.52 -11.35 13.45
C ASN A 94 5.90 -12.73 12.94
N ASN A 95 5.96 -12.87 11.61
CA ASN A 95 6.51 -14.07 10.98
C ASN A 95 8.00 -14.16 11.30
N GLU A 96 8.46 -15.27 11.89
CA GLU A 96 9.88 -15.50 12.19
C GLU A 96 10.75 -15.52 10.91
N LYS A 97 10.20 -15.99 9.78
CA LYS A 97 10.90 -16.04 8.50
C LYS A 97 10.57 -14.83 7.63
N LYS A 98 11.59 -14.04 7.31
CA LYS A 98 11.49 -12.89 6.41
C LYS A 98 11.91 -13.27 4.99
N TRP A 99 11.00 -13.08 4.04
CA TRP A 99 11.28 -13.34 2.62
C TRP A 99 11.95 -12.12 1.97
N LEU A 100 13.02 -12.35 1.21
CA LEU A 100 13.74 -11.30 0.48
C LEU A 100 12.80 -10.50 -0.44
N LEU A 101 11.88 -11.19 -1.11
CA LEU A 101 10.92 -10.56 -2.03
C LEU A 101 10.00 -9.55 -1.30
N THR A 102 9.59 -9.85 -0.07
CA THR A 102 8.81 -8.92 0.76
C THR A 102 9.61 -7.66 1.06
N GLN A 103 10.88 -7.80 1.42
CA GLN A 103 11.72 -6.65 1.76
C GLN A 103 11.97 -5.75 0.55
N ALA A 104 12.28 -6.35 -0.60
CA ALA A 104 12.44 -5.60 -1.85
C ALA A 104 11.15 -4.85 -2.25
N ALA A 105 9.98 -5.49 -2.06
CA ALA A 105 8.70 -4.86 -2.33
C ALA A 105 8.41 -3.68 -1.39
N MET A 106 8.72 -3.78 -0.09
CA MET A 106 8.59 -2.65 0.84
C MET A 106 9.47 -1.47 0.42
N VAL A 107 10.76 -1.73 0.11
CA VAL A 107 11.68 -0.69 -0.37
C VAL A 107 11.16 -0.02 -1.64
N GLU A 108 10.64 -0.80 -2.59
CA GLU A 108 10.03 -0.26 -3.81
C GLU A 108 8.86 0.68 -3.48
N MET A 109 7.93 0.26 -2.62
CA MET A 109 6.77 1.07 -2.26
C MET A 109 7.17 2.38 -1.59
N TYR A 110 8.05 2.35 -0.59
CA TYR A 110 8.54 3.57 0.06
C TYR A 110 9.24 4.51 -0.93
N SER A 111 10.12 3.95 -1.78
CA SER A 111 10.89 4.76 -2.75
C SER A 111 9.98 5.46 -3.75
N ARG A 112 8.96 4.75 -4.25
CA ARG A 112 8.00 5.31 -5.21
C ARG A 112 7.13 6.39 -4.57
N LEU A 113 6.65 6.17 -3.36
CA LEU A 113 5.83 7.15 -2.66
C LEU A 113 6.61 8.41 -2.30
N ALA A 114 7.88 8.27 -1.89
CA ALA A 114 8.77 9.39 -1.64
C ALA A 114 9.00 10.26 -2.88
N ALA A 115 9.01 9.66 -4.08
CA ALA A 115 9.17 10.39 -5.34
C ALA A 115 7.92 11.16 -5.78
N ILE A 116 6.77 10.95 -5.11
CA ILE A 116 5.48 11.58 -5.43
C ILE A 116 5.15 12.73 -4.47
N GLN A 117 5.91 12.88 -3.37
CA GLN A 117 5.73 13.95 -2.37
C GLN A 117 5.88 15.35 -2.96
#